data_AF-A0A955WB00-F1
#
_entry.id   AF-A0A955WB00-F1
#
_cell.length_a   1.000
_cell.length_b   1.000
_cell.length_c   1.000
_cell.angle_alpha   90.00
_cell.angle_beta   90.00
_cell.angle_gamma   90.00
#
_symmetry.space_group_name_H-M   'P 1'
#
loop_
_entity.id
_entity.type
_entity.pdbx_description
1 polymer ?
#
loop_
_entity_poly.entity_id
_entity_poly.type
_entity_poly.pdbx_seq_one_letter_code
_entity_poly.pdbx_strand_id
1 'polypeptide(L)'
;MRFSRNLPLSALERPPARPSAQPAHVHRWSTARRPPPALRLALSLAVGLSLLACDKSGVHDLGRRSDTLSTCDSATSSWVRSLEGSTELFVLGTRRAGLGATNGCYVRTLVFEDSTIEMETGTFVLDAAGAGAASVSASYDFPFQPELSPLQRRGVRREDYDEPLVRSLTAARDGEQLLLAVDGDERRLTPLPEIIRRLDTSTQAGAEDIFRLVNIMFYMTQVRVEGFGASGMTQYTAPSTFVGIVGGTYRVAVTPQRLRILVDLTYTGVRDLTDIQLDGNQHTNVALSGSGTTSDVLIYTLDHPDRSTPIEFAVHYDEATIVNGMAASGYYPCDVDGRRFDIDYPLQNDVHLRNLLPVGE
;
A
#
# COMPACT_ATOMS: atom_id res chain seq x y z
N MET A 1 -62.29 -27.58 -34.83
CA MET A 1 -62.89 -26.96 -33.62
C MET A 1 -62.40 -25.51 -33.63
N ARG A 2 -63.16 -24.43 -33.90
CA ARG A 2 -64.58 -24.07 -33.66
C ARG A 2 -64.99 -24.15 -32.18
N PHE A 3 -64.92 -23.01 -31.47
CA PHE A 3 -66.03 -22.17 -30.97
C PHE A 3 -65.37 -20.85 -30.45
N SER A 4 -65.65 -19.63 -30.94
CA SER A 4 -66.85 -18.77 -30.93
C SER A 4 -67.20 -18.06 -29.61
N ARG A 5 -67.11 -16.70 -29.65
CA ARG A 5 -68.13 -15.71 -29.19
C ARG A 5 -68.26 -15.46 -27.66
N ASN A 6 -68.69 -14.30 -27.13
CA ASN A 6 -69.31 -13.06 -27.68
C ASN A 6 -69.09 -11.82 -26.76
N LEU A 7 -69.29 -10.60 -27.29
CA LEU A 7 -69.57 -9.32 -26.57
C LEU A 7 -71.09 -9.13 -26.38
N PRO A 8 -71.59 -8.28 -25.43
CA PRO A 8 -71.90 -6.83 -25.67
C PRO A 8 -71.59 -5.90 -24.44
N LEU A 9 -71.48 -4.56 -24.49
CA LEU A 9 -72.42 -3.45 -24.89
C LEU A 9 -73.72 -3.45 -24.02
N SER A 10 -74.23 -2.38 -23.38
CA SER A 10 -74.22 -0.90 -23.57
C SER A 10 -74.61 -0.19 -22.23
N ALA A 11 -74.13 1.02 -21.83
CA ALA A 11 -74.57 2.41 -22.12
C ALA A 11 -75.78 2.99 -21.31
N LEU A 12 -75.91 4.33 -21.27
CA LEU A 12 -76.98 5.20 -20.68
C LEU A 12 -76.83 5.48 -19.15
N GLU A 13 -77.12 6.66 -18.56
CA GLU A 13 -77.53 7.98 -19.09
C GLU A 13 -77.19 9.18 -18.13
N ARG A 14 -77.68 10.40 -18.40
CA ARG A 14 -77.21 11.70 -17.82
C ARG A 14 -78.26 12.40 -16.88
N PRO A 15 -77.94 13.56 -16.22
CA PRO A 15 -78.65 14.15 -15.05
C PRO A 15 -79.81 15.12 -15.47
N PRO A 16 -80.37 16.12 -14.70
CA PRO A 16 -79.99 16.72 -13.39
C PRO A 16 -81.12 17.24 -12.43
N ALA A 17 -80.76 17.81 -11.26
CA ALA A 17 -81.29 19.08 -10.70
C ALA A 17 -80.62 19.53 -9.37
N ARG A 18 -80.53 20.86 -9.16
CA ARG A 18 -80.27 21.63 -7.91
C ARG A 18 -81.60 22.36 -7.50
N PRO A 19 -81.72 23.28 -6.49
CA PRO A 19 -80.78 23.83 -5.48
C PRO A 19 -81.31 23.80 -4.01
N SER A 20 -80.52 24.14 -2.97
CA SER A 20 -80.45 25.47 -2.29
C SER A 20 -80.04 25.21 -0.80
N ALA A 21 -79.52 26.11 0.05
CA ALA A 21 -79.08 27.51 -0.04
C ALA A 21 -77.86 27.78 0.89
N GLN A 22 -77.19 28.93 0.73
CA GLN A 22 -76.15 29.53 1.59
C GLN A 22 -76.77 30.36 2.75
N PRO A 23 -76.02 31.01 3.70
CA PRO A 23 -74.60 31.41 3.73
C PRO A 23 -73.84 30.90 5.00
N ALA A 24 -72.70 31.40 5.53
CA ALA A 24 -71.91 32.63 5.31
C ALA A 24 -70.42 32.56 5.80
N HIS A 25 -69.70 33.68 5.63
CA HIS A 25 -68.60 34.24 6.43
C HIS A 25 -67.12 33.71 6.41
N VAL A 26 -66.31 34.52 5.71
CA VAL A 26 -65.00 35.13 6.12
C VAL A 26 -63.67 34.39 5.88
N HIS A 27 -62.83 35.05 5.06
CA HIS A 27 -61.39 34.82 4.90
C HIS A 27 -60.56 35.20 6.16
N ARG A 28 -59.47 34.47 6.41
CA ARG A 28 -58.16 35.10 6.69
C ARG A 28 -56.97 34.20 6.38
N TRP A 29 -55.83 34.83 6.07
CA TRP A 29 -54.56 34.20 5.75
C TRP A 29 -53.67 33.96 6.98
N SER A 30 -52.72 33.04 6.81
CA SER A 30 -51.42 32.93 7.51
C SER A 30 -51.39 32.54 8.99
N THR A 31 -50.69 31.44 9.27
CA THR A 31 -49.37 31.50 9.93
C THR A 31 -48.68 30.14 9.78
N ALA A 32 -47.43 30.15 9.31
CA ALA A 32 -46.63 28.93 9.26
C ALA A 32 -46.34 28.45 10.69
N ARG A 33 -46.83 27.26 11.05
CA ARG A 33 -46.55 26.66 12.36
C ARG A 33 -45.07 26.33 12.45
N ARG A 34 -44.32 27.05 13.28
CA ARG A 34 -42.95 26.68 13.65
C ARG A 34 -42.98 25.27 14.28
N PRO A 35 -42.13 24.33 13.85
CA PRO A 35 -42.07 23.01 14.49
C PRO A 35 -41.65 23.16 15.97
N PRO A 36 -42.15 22.28 16.87
CA PRO A 36 -41.92 22.40 18.31
C PRO A 36 -40.42 22.30 18.65
N PRO A 37 -39.98 22.91 19.77
CA PRO A 37 -38.56 23.05 20.09
C PRO A 37 -37.82 21.71 20.21
N ALA A 38 -38.49 20.64 20.70
CA ALA A 38 -37.93 19.29 20.72
C ALA A 38 -37.61 18.74 19.33
N LEU A 39 -38.46 19.01 18.32
CA LEU A 39 -38.23 18.57 16.94
C LEU A 39 -37.09 19.35 16.29
N ARG A 40 -36.93 20.64 16.64
CA ARG A 40 -35.78 21.45 16.21
C ARG A 40 -34.48 20.94 16.82
N LEU A 41 -34.47 20.60 18.12
CA LEU A 41 -33.30 20.03 18.77
C LEU A 41 -32.91 18.68 18.13
N ALA A 42 -33.88 17.81 17.86
CA ALA A 42 -33.66 16.52 17.21
C ALA A 42 -33.14 16.66 15.76
N LEU A 43 -33.66 17.62 14.97
CA LEU A 43 -33.15 17.88 13.63
C LEU A 43 -31.75 18.49 13.65
N SER A 44 -31.46 19.39 14.59
CA SER A 44 -30.12 19.96 14.77
C SER A 44 -29.10 18.92 15.25
N LEU A 45 -29.49 17.98 16.11
CA LEU A 45 -28.65 16.85 16.50
C LEU A 45 -28.43 15.88 15.34
N ALA A 46 -29.46 15.55 14.55
CA ALA A 46 -29.31 14.70 13.37
C ALA A 46 -28.39 15.33 12.31
N VAL A 47 -28.57 16.62 12.01
CA VAL A 47 -27.69 17.36 11.09
C VAL A 47 -26.28 17.51 11.67
N GLY A 48 -26.15 17.76 12.98
CA GLY A 48 -24.87 17.81 13.69
C GLY A 48 -24.10 16.48 13.65
N LEU A 49 -24.77 15.35 13.88
CA LEU A 49 -24.15 14.03 13.73
C LEU A 49 -23.76 13.74 12.27
N SER A 50 -24.59 14.12 11.28
CA SER A 50 -24.23 13.95 9.87
C SER A 50 -23.07 14.84 9.40
N LEU A 51 -22.69 15.86 10.17
CA LEU A 51 -21.55 16.75 9.90
C LEU A 51 -20.31 16.40 10.74
N LEU A 52 -20.42 15.49 11.71
CA LEU A 52 -19.32 15.08 12.61
C LEU A 52 -18.90 13.60 12.44
N ALA A 53 -19.52 12.87 11.52
CA ALA A 53 -19.22 11.46 11.24
C ALA A 53 -19.06 11.15 9.74
N CYS A 54 -18.74 12.15 8.91
CA CYS A 54 -18.03 11.86 7.66
C CYS A 54 -16.59 11.51 8.04
N ASP A 55 -16.35 10.23 8.29
CA ASP A 55 -14.99 9.71 8.31
C ASP A 55 -14.31 10.09 6.98
N LYS A 56 -13.15 10.75 7.09
CA LYS A 56 -12.37 11.17 5.92
C LYS A 56 -11.35 10.11 5.51
N SER A 57 -11.31 8.96 6.19
CA SER A 57 -10.66 7.76 5.64
C SER A 57 -11.17 7.52 4.21
N GLY A 58 -10.25 7.35 3.25
CA GLY A 58 -10.59 7.18 1.84
C GLY A 58 -10.91 8.45 1.03
N VAL A 59 -10.90 9.66 1.63
CA VAL A 59 -10.96 10.93 0.87
C VAL A 59 -9.56 11.50 0.70
N HIS A 60 -8.99 11.30 -0.49
CA HIS A 60 -7.63 11.74 -0.85
C HIS A 60 -7.67 13.00 -1.73
N ASP A 61 -6.63 13.83 -1.63
CA ASP A 61 -6.52 15.08 -2.41
C ASP A 61 -6.30 14.80 -3.90
N LEU A 62 -7.35 14.98 -4.70
CA LEU A 62 -7.34 14.69 -6.13
C LEU A 62 -6.20 15.39 -6.87
N GLY A 63 -5.26 14.60 -7.39
CA GLY A 63 -4.19 15.07 -8.27
C GLY A 63 -2.86 15.41 -7.60
N ARG A 64 -2.69 15.16 -6.29
CA ARG A 64 -1.34 15.22 -5.67
C ARG A 64 -0.49 14.07 -6.23
N ARG A 65 0.57 14.41 -6.98
CA ARG A 65 1.64 13.46 -7.31
C ARG A 65 2.59 13.43 -6.13
N SER A 66 2.46 12.38 -5.32
CA SER A 66 3.08 12.32 -3.98
C SER A 66 4.25 11.36 -3.86
N ASP A 67 4.80 10.86 -4.98
CA ASP A 67 6.19 10.43 -4.94
C ASP A 67 7.08 11.60 -5.39
N THR A 68 8.03 11.89 -4.53
CA THR A 68 8.99 12.98 -4.61
C THR A 68 10.40 12.45 -4.28
N LEU A 69 10.53 11.13 -4.10
CA LEU A 69 11.81 10.48 -3.88
C LEU A 69 12.69 10.66 -5.12
N SER A 70 13.84 11.30 -4.92
CA SER A 70 14.97 11.19 -5.82
C SER A 70 15.69 9.87 -5.56
N THR A 71 15.93 9.07 -6.60
CA THR A 71 16.84 7.93 -6.55
C THR A 71 18.18 8.35 -5.93
N CYS A 72 18.83 7.45 -5.22
CA CYS A 72 20.18 7.64 -4.71
C CYS A 72 21.18 7.84 -5.88
N ASP A 73 21.65 9.07 -6.10
CA ASP A 73 22.62 9.42 -7.14
C ASP A 73 24.03 8.82 -6.94
N SER A 74 24.22 8.02 -5.89
CA SER A 74 25.49 7.42 -5.47
C SER A 74 25.37 5.90 -5.29
N ALA A 75 26.50 5.20 -5.34
CA ALA A 75 26.53 3.75 -5.11
C ALA A 75 26.03 3.40 -3.70
N THR A 76 24.96 2.62 -3.60
CA THR A 76 24.26 2.32 -2.34
C THR A 76 24.77 1.06 -1.64
N SER A 77 24.32 0.86 -0.39
CA SER A 77 24.32 -0.44 0.30
C SER A 77 23.02 -0.63 1.10
N SER A 78 22.53 -1.87 1.15
CA SER A 78 21.36 -2.26 1.93
C SER A 78 21.76 -3.08 3.16
N TRP A 79 21.09 -2.79 4.28
CA TRP A 79 21.39 -3.32 5.61
C TRP A 79 20.09 -3.75 6.29
N VAL A 80 20.08 -4.89 6.97
CA VAL A 80 18.86 -5.47 7.54
C VAL A 80 19.11 -6.07 8.92
N ARG A 81 18.12 -5.95 9.82
CA ARG A 81 17.99 -6.78 11.02
C ARG A 81 16.56 -7.23 11.23
N SER A 82 16.37 -8.39 11.86
CA SER A 82 15.07 -8.82 12.36
C SER A 82 14.91 -8.41 13.82
N LEU A 83 13.69 -8.03 14.19
CA LEU A 83 13.30 -7.59 15.52
C LEU A 83 12.19 -8.50 16.07
N GLU A 84 11.75 -8.23 17.30
CA GLU A 84 10.44 -8.71 17.73
C GLU A 84 9.32 -7.95 16.98
N GLY A 85 8.45 -8.66 16.26
CA GLY A 85 7.31 -8.10 15.55
C GLY A 85 7.60 -7.44 14.19
N SER A 86 8.87 -7.34 13.76
CA SER A 86 9.21 -6.62 12.52
C SER A 86 10.59 -6.99 11.93
N THR A 87 10.86 -6.50 10.72
CA THR A 87 12.20 -6.43 10.11
C THR A 87 12.51 -4.96 9.81
N GLU A 88 13.69 -4.49 10.22
CA GLU A 88 14.18 -3.13 9.97
C GLU A 88 15.24 -3.15 8.87
N LEU A 89 15.06 -2.30 7.86
CA LEU A 89 15.95 -2.14 6.72
C LEU A 89 16.47 -0.72 6.64
N PHE A 90 17.71 -0.57 6.18
CA PHE A 90 18.30 0.70 5.79
C PHE A 90 18.87 0.60 4.38
N VAL A 91 18.64 1.62 3.56
CA VAL A 91 19.38 1.86 2.31
C VAL A 91 20.19 3.14 2.49
N LEU A 92 21.50 3.02 2.40
CA LEU A 92 22.42 4.14 2.55
C LEU A 92 23.09 4.44 1.21
N GLY A 93 23.17 5.72 0.85
CA GLY A 93 23.80 6.25 -0.37
C GLY A 93 25.33 6.13 -0.41
N THR A 94 25.88 5.04 0.11
CA THR A 94 27.31 4.72 0.08
C THR A 94 27.51 3.21 0.18
N ARG A 95 28.54 2.67 -0.48
CA ARG A 95 29.08 1.33 -0.20
C ARG A 95 30.03 1.29 1.01
N ARG A 96 30.33 2.44 1.59
CA ARG A 96 31.34 2.63 2.65
C ARG A 96 30.73 2.97 4.01
N ALA A 97 29.50 2.54 4.28
CA ALA A 97 28.86 2.73 5.59
C ALA A 97 29.75 2.18 6.71
N GLY A 98 29.93 2.97 7.77
CA GLY A 98 30.82 2.66 8.91
C GLY A 98 32.33 2.71 8.63
N LEU A 99 32.78 3.15 7.45
CA LEU A 99 34.20 3.22 7.05
C LEU A 99 34.73 4.68 6.99
N GLY A 100 34.27 5.51 7.94
CA GLY A 100 34.62 6.93 8.08
C GLY A 100 33.69 7.88 7.31
N ALA A 101 34.23 9.05 6.96
CA ALA A 101 33.46 10.16 6.41
C ALA A 101 32.70 9.77 5.13
N THR A 102 31.37 9.92 5.18
CA THR A 102 30.44 9.53 4.11
C THR A 102 29.20 10.41 4.12
N ASN A 103 28.53 10.52 2.98
CA ASN A 103 27.20 11.11 2.86
C ASN A 103 26.42 10.40 1.75
N GLY A 104 25.12 10.66 1.66
CA GLY A 104 24.27 10.15 0.60
C GLY A 104 22.79 10.18 0.97
N CYS A 105 21.97 9.46 0.19
CA CYS A 105 20.58 9.20 0.55
C CYS A 105 20.50 8.36 1.86
N TYR A 106 19.45 8.58 2.62
CA TYR A 106 19.05 7.79 3.78
C TYR A 106 17.63 7.31 3.56
N VAL A 107 17.43 5.99 3.58
CA VAL A 107 16.10 5.39 3.71
C VAL A 107 16.14 4.40 4.87
N ARG A 108 15.12 4.46 5.71
CA ARG A 108 14.85 3.48 6.77
C ARG A 108 13.44 2.92 6.54
N THR A 109 13.27 1.61 6.66
CA THR A 109 11.96 0.95 6.55
C THR A 109 11.78 -0.01 7.73
N LEU A 110 10.61 0.01 8.35
CA LEU A 110 10.11 -1.09 9.18
C LEU A 110 9.01 -1.81 8.41
N VAL A 111 9.14 -3.13 8.28
CA VAL A 111 8.06 -4.01 7.83
C VAL A 111 7.66 -4.87 9.02
N PHE A 112 6.46 -4.66 9.53
CA PHE A 112 5.92 -5.41 10.65
C PHE A 112 5.43 -6.80 10.21
N GLU A 113 5.31 -7.73 11.16
CA GLU A 113 4.73 -9.06 10.92
C GLU A 113 3.36 -8.96 10.24
N ASP A 114 2.53 -7.99 10.66
CA ASP A 114 1.21 -7.74 10.07
C ASP A 114 1.25 -7.12 8.67
N SER A 115 2.41 -6.90 8.05
CA SER A 115 2.55 -6.15 6.79
C SER A 115 2.16 -4.67 6.88
N THR A 116 2.03 -4.10 8.08
CA THR A 116 2.15 -2.65 8.28
C THR A 116 3.57 -2.22 7.89
N ILE A 117 3.70 -1.06 7.23
CA ILE A 117 4.99 -0.54 6.76
C ILE A 117 5.14 0.92 7.19
N GLU A 118 6.25 1.22 7.85
CA GLU A 118 6.73 2.59 8.07
C GLU A 118 7.99 2.81 7.25
N MET A 119 8.13 3.98 6.61
CA MET A 119 9.35 4.34 5.90
C MET A 119 9.72 5.80 6.12
N GLU A 120 10.98 6.08 6.43
CA GLU A 120 11.58 7.42 6.47
C GLU A 120 12.54 7.58 5.29
N THR A 121 12.57 8.76 4.66
CA THR A 121 13.43 9.08 3.53
C THR A 121 14.09 10.45 3.70
N GLY A 122 15.32 10.60 3.23
CA GLY A 122 16.09 11.82 3.36
C GLY A 122 17.55 11.67 2.92
N THR A 123 18.44 12.40 3.57
CA THR A 123 19.90 12.30 3.38
C THR A 123 20.63 12.10 4.70
N PHE A 124 21.90 11.72 4.66
CA PHE A 124 22.76 11.69 5.84
C PHE A 124 24.17 12.22 5.55
N VAL A 125 24.85 12.66 6.60
CA VAL A 125 26.28 13.04 6.59
C VAL A 125 26.94 12.51 7.86
N LEU A 126 28.09 11.86 7.70
CA LEU A 126 28.97 11.38 8.77
C LEU A 126 30.39 11.93 8.58
N ASP A 127 31.05 12.23 9.69
CA ASP A 127 32.44 12.67 9.77
C ASP A 127 33.45 11.50 9.75
N ALA A 128 34.73 11.80 9.91
CA ALA A 128 35.80 10.81 9.90
C ALA A 128 35.76 9.82 11.09
N ALA A 129 35.10 10.18 12.19
CA ALA A 129 34.86 9.31 13.34
C ALA A 129 33.58 8.46 13.18
N GLY A 130 32.83 8.66 12.08
CA GLY A 130 31.56 7.99 11.84
C GLY A 130 30.39 8.62 12.60
N ALA A 131 30.51 9.86 13.08
CA ALA A 131 29.46 10.59 13.78
C ALA A 131 28.85 11.69 12.90
N GLY A 132 27.56 11.98 13.07
CA GLY A 132 26.87 13.00 12.29
C GLY A 132 25.35 12.94 12.45
N ALA A 133 24.63 13.08 11.34
CA ALA A 133 23.17 13.12 11.35
C ALA A 133 22.54 12.63 10.04
N ALA A 134 21.30 12.16 10.14
CA ALA A 134 20.38 12.07 9.02
C ALA A 134 19.36 13.23 9.05
N SER A 135 18.99 13.74 7.89
CA SER A 135 17.96 14.76 7.69
C SER A 135 16.80 14.12 6.93
N VAL A 136 15.75 13.72 7.65
CA VAL A 136 14.57 13.05 7.10
C VAL A 136 13.64 14.12 6.51
N SER A 137 13.38 14.05 5.21
CA SER A 137 12.54 15.00 4.48
C SER A 137 11.08 14.54 4.31
N ALA A 138 10.83 13.23 4.36
CA ALA A 138 9.48 12.68 4.29
C ALA A 138 9.37 11.31 4.98
N SER A 139 8.18 11.01 5.49
CA SER A 139 7.80 9.69 6.01
C SER A 139 6.56 9.14 5.31
N TYR A 140 6.39 7.82 5.39
CA TYR A 140 5.29 7.07 4.77
C TYR A 140 4.80 6.02 5.76
N ASP A 141 3.48 5.83 5.79
CA ASP A 141 2.79 4.98 6.76
C ASP A 141 1.66 4.21 6.04
N PHE A 142 1.83 2.89 5.90
CA PHE A 142 0.86 1.97 5.33
C PHE A 142 0.33 1.02 6.42
N PRO A 143 -0.96 1.10 6.80
CA PRO A 143 -1.50 0.28 7.86
C PRO A 143 -2.07 -1.00 7.28
N PHE A 144 -1.82 -2.14 7.92
CA PHE A 144 -2.53 -3.36 7.57
C PHE A 144 -3.98 -3.29 8.07
N GLN A 145 -4.94 -3.31 7.13
CA GLN A 145 -6.38 -3.19 7.40
C GLN A 145 -7.19 -4.25 6.62
N PRO A 146 -6.89 -5.56 6.78
CA PRO A 146 -7.54 -6.66 6.03
C PRO A 146 -9.06 -6.75 6.27
N GLU A 147 -9.53 -6.27 7.42
CA GLU A 147 -10.93 -6.25 7.84
C GLU A 147 -11.76 -5.15 7.18
N LEU A 148 -11.11 -4.10 6.65
CA LEU A 148 -11.76 -2.98 5.97
C LEU A 148 -11.83 -3.20 4.45
N SER A 149 -12.93 -2.77 3.85
CA SER A 149 -13.05 -2.69 2.38
C SER A 149 -12.18 -1.56 1.81
N PRO A 150 -11.79 -1.61 0.52
CA PRO A 150 -10.98 -0.55 -0.11
C PRO A 150 -11.55 0.87 0.01
N LEU A 151 -12.87 1.02 0.18
CA LEU A 151 -13.54 2.32 0.38
C LEU A 151 -13.38 2.89 1.80
N GLN A 152 -12.99 2.07 2.78
CA GLN A 152 -12.86 2.44 4.20
C GLN A 152 -11.42 2.45 4.69
N ARG A 153 -10.50 1.84 3.92
CA ARG A 153 -9.08 1.82 4.23
C ARG A 153 -8.49 3.23 4.15
N ARG A 154 -7.53 3.50 5.04
CA ARG A 154 -6.68 4.70 4.94
C ARG A 154 -5.75 4.61 3.73
N GLY A 155 -5.26 3.41 3.44
CA GLY A 155 -4.17 3.19 2.50
C GLY A 155 -2.87 3.87 2.94
N VAL A 156 -1.90 3.92 2.01
CA VAL A 156 -0.65 4.65 2.19
C VAL A 156 -0.92 6.13 2.44
N ARG A 157 -0.31 6.67 3.49
CA ARG A 157 -0.18 8.12 3.71
C ARG A 157 1.30 8.52 3.61
N ARG A 158 1.55 9.70 3.04
CA ARG A 158 2.84 10.39 3.08
C ARG A 158 2.75 11.64 3.96
N GLU A 159 3.84 11.97 4.65
CA GLU A 159 4.05 13.26 5.30
C GLU A 159 5.36 13.86 4.78
N ASP A 160 5.30 15.11 4.32
CA ASP A 160 6.46 15.90 3.90
C ASP A 160 6.83 16.86 5.04
N TYR A 161 8.12 16.96 5.38
CA TYR A 161 8.61 17.84 6.43
C TYR A 161 9.19 19.13 5.83
N ASP A 162 8.51 20.26 6.04
CA ASP A 162 8.95 21.60 5.60
C ASP A 162 10.34 21.97 6.15
N GLU A 163 10.62 21.58 7.40
CA GLU A 163 11.95 21.56 8.01
C GLU A 163 12.33 20.09 8.26
N PRO A 164 13.40 19.56 7.65
CA PRO A 164 13.76 18.15 7.77
C PRO A 164 14.00 17.72 9.23
N LEU A 165 13.41 16.59 9.62
CA LEU A 165 13.61 16.01 10.94
C LEU A 165 15.05 15.51 11.07
N VAL A 166 15.83 16.15 11.94
CA VAL A 166 17.24 15.80 12.17
C VAL A 166 17.33 14.67 13.20
N ARG A 167 17.91 13.55 12.78
CA ARG A 167 18.25 12.38 13.60
C ARG A 167 19.75 12.36 13.81
N SER A 168 20.21 12.23 15.05
CA SER A 168 21.63 11.99 15.31
C SER A 168 22.02 10.59 14.83
N LEU A 169 23.20 10.46 14.22
CA LEU A 169 23.64 9.24 13.56
C LEU A 169 25.08 8.92 13.95
N THR A 170 25.33 7.67 14.37
CA THR A 170 26.70 7.12 14.42
C THR A 170 26.76 5.83 13.62
N ALA A 171 27.89 5.57 12.94
CA ALA A 171 28.08 4.37 12.16
C ALA A 171 29.53 3.86 12.25
N ALA A 172 29.70 2.58 12.57
CA ALA A 172 30.98 1.89 12.61
C ALA A 172 30.85 0.49 12.00
N ARG A 173 31.94 -0.07 11.46
CA ARG A 173 31.99 -1.48 11.07
C ARG A 173 32.42 -2.37 12.23
N ASP A 174 31.75 -3.51 12.36
CA ASP A 174 32.18 -4.62 13.20
C ASP A 174 32.22 -5.89 12.34
N GLY A 175 33.40 -6.20 11.81
CA GLY A 175 33.57 -7.14 10.71
C GLY A 175 32.69 -6.76 9.50
N GLU A 176 31.91 -7.72 9.01
CA GLU A 176 30.96 -7.50 7.91
C GLU A 176 29.67 -6.78 8.33
N GLN A 177 29.40 -6.65 9.63
CA GLN A 177 28.21 -5.96 10.12
C GLN A 177 28.41 -4.45 10.22
N LEU A 178 27.30 -3.72 10.20
CA LEU A 178 27.23 -2.29 10.46
C LEU A 178 26.63 -2.08 11.86
N LEU A 179 27.39 -1.43 12.74
CA LEU A 179 26.86 -0.84 13.96
C LEU A 179 26.35 0.55 13.61
N LEU A 180 25.06 0.79 13.79
CA LEU A 180 24.39 2.05 13.47
C LEU A 180 23.60 2.51 14.69
N ALA A 181 23.93 3.66 15.28
CA ALA A 181 23.05 4.30 16.26
C ALA A 181 22.24 5.41 15.59
N VAL A 182 20.93 5.42 15.82
CA VAL A 182 20.03 6.53 15.44
C VAL A 182 19.38 7.04 16.71
N ASP A 183 19.56 8.33 17.03
CA ASP A 183 19.10 8.94 18.29
C ASP A 183 19.56 8.24 19.58
N GLY A 184 20.71 7.57 19.51
CA GLY A 184 21.32 6.82 20.62
C GLY A 184 20.90 5.35 20.69
N ASP A 185 19.85 4.94 19.96
CA ASP A 185 19.46 3.53 19.87
C ASP A 185 20.46 2.80 18.96
N GLU A 186 21.32 1.96 19.55
CA GLU A 186 22.27 1.15 18.79
C GLU A 186 21.59 0.00 18.04
N ARG A 187 22.11 -0.31 16.84
CA ARG A 187 21.59 -1.36 15.96
C ARG A 187 22.76 -2.12 15.36
N ARG A 188 22.67 -3.45 15.36
CA ARG A 188 23.61 -4.35 14.66
C ARG A 188 22.94 -4.88 13.39
N LEU A 189 23.40 -4.41 12.24
CA LEU A 189 22.78 -4.67 10.94
C LEU A 189 23.66 -5.61 10.09
N THR A 190 23.01 -6.55 9.40
CA THR A 190 23.66 -7.48 8.46
C THR A 190 23.55 -6.94 7.03
N PRO A 191 24.61 -6.97 6.21
CA PRO A 191 24.55 -6.50 4.83
C PRO A 191 23.69 -7.44 3.98
N LEU A 192 22.89 -6.90 3.07
CA LEU A 192 21.99 -7.69 2.23
C LEU A 192 22.69 -8.81 1.42
N PRO A 193 23.90 -8.64 0.85
CA PRO A 193 24.62 -9.73 0.20
C PRO A 193 24.92 -10.94 1.11
N GLU A 194 25.11 -10.74 2.41
CA GLU A 194 25.31 -11.83 3.37
C GLU A 194 24.01 -12.60 3.66
N ILE A 195 22.84 -11.96 3.51
CA ILE A 195 21.54 -12.62 3.58
C ILE A 195 21.33 -13.42 2.29
N ILE A 196 21.59 -12.81 1.13
CA ILE A 196 21.44 -13.48 -0.18
C ILE A 196 22.33 -14.73 -0.28
N ARG A 197 23.56 -14.68 0.27
CA ARG A 197 24.48 -15.83 0.39
C ARG A 197 23.90 -17.05 1.09
N ARG A 198 22.93 -16.87 1.98
CA ARG A 198 22.34 -17.94 2.81
C ARG A 198 21.12 -18.61 2.18
N LEU A 199 20.61 -18.08 1.06
CA LEU A 199 19.38 -18.55 0.42
C LEU A 199 19.60 -19.89 -0.30
N ASP A 200 18.90 -20.93 0.13
CA ASP A 200 18.94 -22.25 -0.51
C ASP A 200 17.92 -22.34 -1.65
N THR A 201 18.38 -22.08 -2.88
CA THR A 201 17.55 -22.18 -4.09
C THR A 201 17.01 -23.59 -4.42
N SER A 202 17.39 -24.62 -3.66
CA SER A 202 17.07 -26.03 -3.96
C SER A 202 15.96 -26.64 -3.11
N THR A 203 15.47 -25.94 -2.08
CA THR A 203 14.47 -26.45 -1.12
C THR A 203 13.25 -25.54 -0.99
N GLN A 204 12.13 -26.12 -0.54
CA GLN A 204 10.87 -25.40 -0.30
C GLN A 204 11.07 -24.27 0.72
N ALA A 205 11.75 -24.54 1.84
CA ALA A 205 12.02 -23.54 2.86
C ALA A 205 12.88 -22.38 2.33
N GLY A 206 13.87 -22.65 1.49
CA GLY A 206 14.66 -21.61 0.85
C GLY A 206 13.88 -20.80 -0.19
N ALA A 207 12.95 -21.43 -0.93
CA ALA A 207 12.02 -20.72 -1.81
C ALA A 207 11.07 -19.79 -1.03
N GLU A 208 10.57 -20.23 0.13
CA GLU A 208 9.80 -19.41 1.06
C GLU A 208 10.63 -18.24 1.61
N ASP A 209 11.88 -18.47 2.00
CA ASP A 209 12.76 -17.41 2.50
C ASP A 209 13.15 -16.38 1.41
N ILE A 210 13.33 -16.82 0.16
CA ILE A 210 13.48 -15.91 -0.99
C ILE A 210 12.19 -15.09 -1.18
N PHE A 211 11.02 -15.72 -1.13
CA PHE A 211 9.71 -15.06 -1.25
C PHE A 211 9.49 -13.99 -0.16
N ARG A 212 9.81 -14.31 1.11
CA ARG A 212 9.79 -13.35 2.22
C ARG A 212 10.65 -12.13 1.91
N LEU A 213 11.90 -12.36 1.49
CA LEU A 213 12.87 -11.29 1.20
C LEU A 213 12.42 -10.38 0.04
N VAL A 214 11.95 -10.94 -1.08
CA VAL A 214 11.53 -10.12 -2.23
C VAL A 214 10.21 -9.39 -2.00
N ASN A 215 9.32 -9.95 -1.16
CA ASN A 215 8.09 -9.26 -0.76
C ASN A 215 8.36 -7.99 0.05
N ILE A 216 9.40 -7.95 0.90
CA ILE A 216 9.83 -6.72 1.57
C ILE A 216 10.14 -5.62 0.54
N MET A 217 10.86 -5.94 -0.52
CA MET A 217 11.17 -4.97 -1.58
C MET A 217 9.91 -4.52 -2.33
N PHE A 218 9.02 -5.45 -2.66
CA PHE A 218 7.73 -5.15 -3.30
C PHE A 218 6.88 -4.20 -2.45
N TYR A 219 6.82 -4.44 -1.14
CA TYR A 219 6.18 -3.57 -0.15
C TYR A 219 6.84 -2.19 -0.06
N MET A 220 8.18 -2.10 -0.10
CA MET A 220 8.92 -0.82 -0.17
C MET A 220 8.60 -0.01 -1.44
N THR A 221 8.26 -0.67 -2.55
CA THR A 221 7.80 0.03 -3.77
C THR A 221 6.35 0.51 -3.65
N GLN A 222 5.48 -0.28 -3.01
CA GLN A 222 4.06 0.04 -2.84
C GLN A 222 3.80 1.14 -1.82
N VAL A 223 4.55 1.20 -0.71
CA VAL A 223 4.40 2.22 0.35
C VAL A 223 4.69 3.66 -0.13
N ARG A 224 5.22 3.82 -1.35
CA ARG A 224 5.50 5.13 -1.97
C ARG A 224 4.37 5.63 -2.88
N VAL A 225 3.35 4.81 -3.11
CA VAL A 225 2.16 5.17 -3.89
C VAL A 225 1.04 5.61 -2.93
N GLU A 226 0.81 6.92 -2.80
CA GLU A 226 -0.21 7.45 -1.89
C GLU A 226 -1.61 6.88 -2.20
N GLY A 227 -2.33 6.49 -1.15
CA GLY A 227 -3.63 5.85 -1.26
C GLY A 227 -3.61 4.39 -1.73
N PHE A 228 -2.42 3.78 -1.90
CA PHE A 228 -2.30 2.36 -2.21
C PHE A 228 -2.98 1.47 -1.17
N GLY A 229 -3.57 0.37 -1.63
CA GLY A 229 -4.43 -0.52 -0.83
C GLY A 229 -5.84 0.01 -0.57
N ALA A 230 -6.17 1.24 -0.98
CA ALA A 230 -7.45 1.91 -0.74
C ALA A 230 -8.01 2.59 -2.01
N SER A 231 -9.20 3.20 -1.89
CA SER A 231 -9.82 3.99 -2.96
C SER A 231 -9.00 5.23 -3.37
N GLY A 232 -8.03 5.65 -2.55
CA GLY A 232 -7.09 6.72 -2.91
C GLY A 232 -6.34 6.50 -4.21
N MET A 233 -6.10 5.25 -4.61
CA MET A 233 -5.57 4.91 -5.94
C MET A 233 -6.35 5.55 -7.10
N THR A 234 -7.64 5.86 -6.91
CA THR A 234 -8.46 6.54 -7.94
C THR A 234 -8.02 7.98 -8.25
N GLN A 235 -7.14 8.59 -7.43
CA GLN A 235 -6.50 9.88 -7.72
C GLN A 235 -5.55 9.83 -8.92
N TYR A 236 -5.01 8.65 -9.26
CA TYR A 236 -4.17 8.42 -10.44
C TYR A 236 -5.02 8.32 -11.73
N THR A 237 -5.73 9.40 -12.05
CA THR A 237 -6.62 9.52 -13.22
C THR A 237 -5.89 9.43 -14.57
N ALA A 238 -4.57 9.51 -14.57
CA ALA A 238 -3.69 9.20 -15.68
C ALA A 238 -2.48 8.38 -15.19
N PRO A 239 -1.89 7.52 -16.03
CA PRO A 239 -0.71 6.74 -15.66
C PRO A 239 0.41 7.62 -15.13
N SER A 240 1.04 7.19 -14.04
CA SER A 240 2.14 7.89 -13.39
C SER A 240 3.34 6.97 -13.27
N THR A 241 4.53 7.51 -13.51
CA THR A 241 5.81 6.79 -13.43
C THR A 241 6.58 7.28 -12.23
N PHE A 242 7.21 6.33 -11.56
CA PHE A 242 7.90 6.42 -10.29
C PHE A 242 9.29 5.80 -10.45
N VAL A 243 10.22 6.12 -9.56
CA VAL A 243 11.61 5.62 -9.60
C VAL A 243 11.87 4.65 -8.45
N GLY A 244 12.84 3.75 -8.59
CA GLY A 244 13.34 3.00 -7.43
C GLY A 244 14.25 3.85 -6.53
N ILE A 245 14.39 3.45 -5.27
CA ILE A 245 15.29 4.08 -4.29
C ILE A 245 16.73 4.03 -4.79
N VAL A 246 17.16 2.87 -5.31
CA VAL A 246 18.50 2.64 -5.88
C VAL A 246 18.50 2.80 -7.39
N GLY A 247 17.40 2.46 -8.08
CA GLY A 247 17.29 2.67 -9.54
C GLY A 247 16.08 2.02 -10.19
N GLY A 248 16.00 2.14 -11.51
CA GLY A 248 14.87 1.64 -12.31
C GLY A 248 13.59 2.46 -12.13
N THR A 249 12.51 2.02 -12.78
CA THR A 249 11.22 2.70 -12.77
C THR A 249 10.04 1.74 -12.69
N TYR A 250 8.95 2.20 -12.09
CA TYR A 250 7.67 1.52 -12.15
C TYR A 250 6.56 2.49 -12.55
N ARG A 251 5.53 1.96 -13.22
CA ARG A 251 4.40 2.71 -13.72
C ARG A 251 3.12 2.18 -13.11
N VAL A 252 2.37 3.07 -12.47
CA VAL A 252 1.02 2.81 -11.96
C VAL A 252 0.02 3.38 -12.97
N ALA A 253 -0.95 2.57 -13.39
CA ALA A 253 -2.14 3.04 -14.09
C ALA A 253 -3.39 2.51 -13.39
N VAL A 254 -4.37 3.38 -13.15
CA VAL A 254 -5.62 3.02 -12.47
C VAL A 254 -6.79 3.29 -13.41
N THR A 255 -7.58 2.27 -13.71
CA THR A 255 -8.77 2.37 -14.55
C THR A 255 -10.03 2.12 -13.70
N PRO A 256 -10.74 3.16 -13.24
CA PRO A 256 -11.97 2.99 -12.49
C PRO A 256 -13.10 2.48 -13.38
N GLN A 257 -13.75 1.37 -13.00
CA GLN A 257 -14.83 0.73 -13.75
C GLN A 257 -16.11 0.58 -12.89
N ARG A 258 -16.84 1.68 -12.66
CA ARG A 258 -18.10 1.78 -11.87
C ARG A 258 -18.07 1.16 -10.45
N LEU A 259 -17.99 -0.16 -10.34
CA LEU A 259 -17.97 -0.95 -9.11
C LEU A 259 -16.69 -1.79 -8.94
N ARG A 260 -15.69 -1.57 -9.81
CA ARG A 260 -14.37 -2.22 -9.79
C ARG A 260 -13.25 -1.20 -9.95
N ILE A 261 -12.10 -1.50 -9.38
CA ILE A 261 -10.84 -0.77 -9.55
C ILE A 261 -9.89 -1.73 -10.25
N LEU A 262 -9.41 -1.34 -11.45
CA LEU A 262 -8.33 -2.03 -12.13
C LEU A 262 -7.06 -1.24 -11.90
N VAL A 263 -5.99 -1.94 -11.51
CA VAL A 263 -4.66 -1.37 -11.28
C VAL A 263 -3.67 -2.18 -12.11
N ASP A 264 -3.00 -1.52 -13.03
CA ASP A 264 -1.88 -2.05 -13.79
C ASP A 264 -0.58 -1.48 -13.20
N LEU A 265 0.29 -2.36 -12.71
CA LEU A 265 1.64 -2.04 -12.26
C LEU A 265 2.63 -2.66 -13.25
N THR A 266 3.53 -1.85 -13.79
CA THR A 266 4.64 -2.31 -14.65
C THR A 266 5.95 -1.93 -13.98
N TYR A 267 6.83 -2.89 -13.74
CA TYR A 267 8.14 -2.72 -13.14
C TYR A 267 9.23 -2.90 -14.20
N THR A 268 10.26 -2.06 -14.19
CA THR A 268 11.35 -2.10 -15.17
C THR A 268 12.67 -1.78 -14.48
N GLY A 269 13.45 -2.81 -14.21
CA GLY A 269 14.75 -2.76 -13.54
C GLY A 269 14.72 -2.11 -12.16
N VAL A 270 13.58 -2.15 -11.46
CA VAL A 270 13.38 -1.45 -10.19
C VAL A 270 14.32 -2.03 -9.14
N ARG A 271 15.01 -1.17 -8.41
CA ARG A 271 15.83 -1.53 -7.26
C ARG A 271 15.47 -0.59 -6.11
N ASP A 272 14.76 -1.13 -5.13
CA ASP A 272 14.51 -0.46 -3.84
C ASP A 272 15.48 -0.94 -2.75
N LEU A 273 16.13 -2.09 -2.99
CA LEU A 273 17.30 -2.59 -2.26
C LEU A 273 18.47 -2.71 -3.24
N THR A 274 19.72 -2.59 -2.76
CA THR A 274 20.91 -2.52 -3.61
C THR A 274 21.06 -3.74 -4.53
N ASP A 275 20.87 -4.93 -3.96
CA ASP A 275 21.25 -6.22 -4.55
C ASP A 275 20.05 -7.04 -5.04
N ILE A 276 18.86 -6.43 -5.12
CA ILE A 276 17.63 -7.07 -5.63
C ILE A 276 16.98 -6.16 -6.67
N GLN A 277 16.73 -6.71 -7.84
CA GLN A 277 16.00 -6.08 -8.94
C GLN A 277 14.62 -6.70 -9.09
N LEU A 278 13.63 -5.89 -9.52
CA LEU A 278 12.27 -6.29 -9.81
C LEU A 278 11.85 -5.81 -11.22
N ASP A 279 11.32 -6.77 -11.99
CA ASP A 279 10.82 -6.61 -13.35
C ASP A 279 9.47 -7.32 -13.50
N GLY A 280 8.69 -6.94 -14.52
CA GLY A 280 7.45 -7.62 -14.88
C GLY A 280 6.21 -6.76 -14.71
N ASN A 281 5.04 -7.40 -14.69
CA ASN A 281 3.75 -6.74 -14.58
C ASN A 281 2.92 -7.36 -13.45
N GLN A 282 1.99 -6.57 -12.94
CA GLN A 282 0.92 -7.05 -12.08
C GLN A 282 -0.39 -6.38 -12.48
N HIS A 283 -1.34 -7.17 -12.97
CA HIS A 283 -2.70 -6.71 -13.27
C HIS A 283 -3.63 -7.11 -12.12
N THR A 284 -4.20 -6.13 -11.43
CA THR A 284 -5.12 -6.36 -10.29
C THR A 284 -6.50 -5.81 -10.61
N ASN A 285 -7.54 -6.63 -10.40
CA ASN A 285 -8.93 -6.29 -10.74
C ASN A 285 -9.88 -6.60 -9.59
N VAL A 286 -10.06 -5.64 -8.68
CA VAL A 286 -10.85 -5.79 -7.46
C VAL A 286 -12.20 -5.09 -7.55
N ALA A 287 -13.24 -5.70 -6.99
CA ALA A 287 -14.51 -5.02 -6.73
C ALA A 287 -14.34 -3.99 -5.59
N LEU A 288 -15.29 -3.06 -5.43
CA LEU A 288 -15.28 -2.12 -4.29
C LEU A 288 -15.49 -2.80 -2.92
N SER A 289 -15.98 -4.04 -2.90
CA SER A 289 -15.96 -4.92 -1.71
C SER A 289 -14.58 -5.55 -1.43
N GLY A 290 -13.59 -5.28 -2.29
CA GLY A 290 -12.21 -5.76 -2.20
C GLY A 290 -11.98 -7.16 -2.79
N SER A 291 -13.00 -7.97 -3.05
CA SER A 291 -12.78 -9.28 -3.70
C SER A 291 -12.39 -9.13 -5.17
N GLY A 292 -11.43 -9.92 -5.65
CA GLY A 292 -10.92 -9.83 -7.01
C GLY A 292 -9.84 -10.85 -7.33
N THR A 293 -9.12 -10.57 -8.41
CA THR A 293 -7.99 -11.37 -8.90
C THR A 293 -6.79 -10.48 -9.11
N THR A 294 -5.60 -11.06 -8.96
CA THR A 294 -4.38 -10.55 -9.58
C THR A 294 -3.93 -11.57 -10.64
N SER A 295 -3.16 -11.11 -11.61
CA SER A 295 -2.55 -11.93 -12.64
C SER A 295 -1.18 -11.37 -13.04
N ASP A 296 -0.52 -12.07 -13.97
CA ASP A 296 0.85 -11.84 -14.43
C ASP A 296 1.93 -12.29 -13.44
N VAL A 297 3.20 -12.08 -13.84
CA VAL A 297 4.40 -12.57 -13.17
C VAL A 297 5.30 -11.40 -12.81
N LEU A 298 5.79 -11.40 -11.57
CA LEU A 298 6.89 -10.54 -11.13
C LEU A 298 8.17 -11.37 -11.07
N ILE A 299 9.24 -10.86 -11.67
CA ILE A 299 10.54 -11.51 -11.74
C ILE A 299 11.52 -10.68 -10.91
N TYR A 300 12.19 -11.36 -9.99
CA TYR A 300 13.23 -10.82 -9.14
C TYR A 300 14.58 -11.39 -9.53
N THR A 301 15.60 -10.54 -9.54
CA THR A 301 16.99 -10.92 -9.76
C THR A 301 17.80 -10.51 -8.55
N LEU A 302 18.35 -11.48 -7.81
CA LEU A 302 19.13 -11.24 -6.59
C LEU A 302 20.63 -11.44 -6.89
N ASP A 303 21.41 -10.38 -6.71
CA ASP A 303 22.85 -10.36 -7.01
C ASP A 303 23.64 -11.13 -5.94
N HIS A 304 23.76 -12.45 -6.15
CA HIS A 304 24.38 -13.35 -5.18
C HIS A 304 25.91 -13.25 -5.20
N PRO A 305 26.57 -12.96 -4.07
CA PRO A 305 27.98 -12.54 -4.04
C PRO A 305 28.97 -13.64 -4.46
N ASP A 306 28.62 -14.91 -4.24
CA ASP A 306 29.52 -16.05 -4.51
C ASP A 306 29.12 -16.86 -5.76
N ARG A 307 28.16 -16.37 -6.57
CA ARG A 307 27.73 -17.01 -7.82
C ARG A 307 28.16 -16.18 -9.03
N SER A 308 28.41 -16.83 -10.16
CA SER A 308 28.67 -16.16 -11.44
C SER A 308 27.41 -15.62 -12.13
N THR A 309 26.24 -16.04 -11.67
CA THR A 309 24.91 -15.59 -12.12
C THR A 309 24.05 -15.29 -10.91
N PRO A 310 23.17 -14.27 -10.98
CA PRO A 310 22.23 -13.98 -9.90
C PRO A 310 21.29 -15.17 -9.64
N ILE A 311 20.55 -15.13 -8.53
CA ILE A 311 19.36 -15.96 -8.36
C ILE A 311 18.23 -15.32 -9.15
N GLU A 312 17.59 -16.08 -10.03
CA GLU A 312 16.34 -15.67 -10.68
C GLU A 312 15.15 -16.24 -9.89
N PHE A 313 14.18 -15.40 -9.55
CA PHE A 313 13.00 -15.80 -8.80
C PHE A 313 11.73 -15.18 -9.39
N ALA A 314 10.82 -16.01 -9.91
CA ALA A 314 9.57 -15.57 -10.50
C ALA A 314 8.37 -15.92 -9.61
N VAL A 315 7.49 -14.96 -9.34
CA VAL A 315 6.22 -15.15 -8.60
C VAL A 315 5.06 -15.04 -9.57
N HIS A 316 4.24 -16.09 -9.67
CA HIS A 316 3.05 -16.12 -10.53
C HIS A 316 1.82 -15.75 -9.71
N TYR A 317 1.09 -14.70 -10.12
CA TYR A 317 -0.08 -14.23 -9.37
C TYR A 317 -1.42 -14.79 -9.88
N ASP A 318 -1.44 -15.51 -11.01
CA ASP A 318 -2.67 -16.01 -11.65
C ASP A 318 -3.53 -16.93 -10.77
N GLU A 319 -2.92 -17.57 -9.76
CA GLU A 319 -3.60 -18.45 -8.79
C GLU A 319 -3.94 -17.75 -7.45
N ALA A 320 -3.54 -16.48 -7.28
CA ALA A 320 -3.77 -15.72 -6.06
C ALA A 320 -5.18 -15.09 -6.03
N THR A 321 -6.02 -15.50 -5.08
CA THR A 321 -7.35 -14.92 -4.89
C THR A 321 -7.29 -13.74 -3.93
N ILE A 322 -7.82 -12.58 -4.35
CA ILE A 322 -7.98 -11.42 -3.47
C ILE A 322 -9.35 -11.45 -2.78
N VAL A 323 -9.38 -11.29 -1.46
CA VAL A 323 -10.59 -10.93 -0.68
C VAL A 323 -10.29 -9.68 0.15
N ASN A 324 -11.28 -8.80 0.31
CA ASN A 324 -11.17 -7.49 0.95
C ASN A 324 -10.10 -6.53 0.37
N GLY A 325 -9.39 -6.90 -0.70
CA GLY A 325 -8.31 -6.11 -1.28
C GLY A 325 -6.92 -6.54 -0.79
N MET A 326 -6.78 -7.74 -0.23
CA MET A 326 -5.51 -8.43 0.04
C MET A 326 -5.59 -9.87 -0.48
N ALA A 327 -4.46 -10.52 -0.75
CA ALA A 327 -4.43 -11.94 -1.11
C ALA A 327 -4.88 -12.80 0.09
N ALA A 328 -6.02 -13.46 -0.04
CA ALA A 328 -6.78 -14.03 1.08
C ALA A 328 -6.64 -15.53 1.25
N SER A 329 -6.42 -16.22 0.13
CA SER A 329 -6.21 -17.64 0.02
C SER A 329 -5.69 -17.96 -1.37
N GLY A 330 -4.90 -19.03 -1.46
CA GLY A 330 -4.27 -19.46 -2.69
C GLY A 330 -2.83 -19.91 -2.44
N TYR A 331 -2.23 -20.46 -3.47
CA TYR A 331 -0.79 -20.68 -3.51
C TYR A 331 -0.16 -19.50 -4.25
N TYR A 332 1.10 -19.21 -3.95
CA TYR A 332 1.98 -18.52 -4.89
C TYR A 332 2.87 -19.56 -5.55
N PRO A 333 2.54 -19.97 -6.79
CA PRO A 333 3.44 -20.77 -7.58
C PRO A 333 4.66 -19.91 -7.95
N CYS A 334 5.85 -20.38 -7.62
CA CYS A 334 7.09 -19.65 -7.76
C CYS A 334 8.15 -20.49 -8.49
N ASP A 335 9.00 -19.86 -9.30
CA ASP A 335 10.15 -20.52 -9.92
C ASP A 335 11.45 -19.93 -9.34
N VAL A 336 12.32 -20.76 -8.76
CA VAL A 336 13.68 -20.38 -8.33
C VAL A 336 14.68 -21.01 -9.30
N ASP A 337 15.50 -20.22 -9.99
CA ASP A 337 16.47 -20.70 -10.99
C ASP A 337 15.86 -21.70 -12.00
N GLY A 338 14.59 -21.48 -12.39
CA GLY A 338 13.83 -22.35 -13.31
C GLY A 338 13.21 -23.60 -12.68
N ARG A 339 13.28 -23.78 -11.36
CA ARG A 339 12.61 -24.86 -10.63
C ARG A 339 11.36 -24.37 -9.91
N ARG A 340 10.23 -25.05 -10.16
CA ARG A 340 8.94 -24.76 -9.51
C ARG A 340 8.90 -25.17 -8.03
N PHE A 341 8.30 -24.31 -7.23
CA PHE A 341 7.86 -24.50 -5.85
C PHE A 341 6.47 -23.87 -5.69
N ASP A 342 5.63 -24.43 -4.81
CA ASP A 342 4.30 -23.86 -4.54
C ASP A 342 4.28 -23.41 -3.08
N ILE A 343 4.12 -22.10 -2.86
CA ILE A 343 4.14 -21.50 -1.52
C ILE A 343 2.70 -21.35 -1.04
N ASP A 344 2.30 -22.17 -0.07
CA ASP A 344 1.03 -22.01 0.66
C ASP A 344 1.15 -20.79 1.58
N TYR A 345 0.37 -19.73 1.30
CA TYR A 345 0.57 -18.44 1.96
C TYR A 345 -0.74 -17.93 2.59
N PRO A 346 -1.00 -18.27 3.86
CA PRO A 346 -2.17 -17.76 4.58
C PRO A 346 -2.05 -16.25 4.83
N LEU A 347 -3.21 -15.58 4.89
CA LEU A 347 -3.43 -14.12 4.97
C LEU A 347 -2.69 -13.37 6.11
N GLN A 348 -2.01 -14.06 7.03
CA GLN A 348 -1.28 -13.44 8.14
C GLN A 348 0.18 -13.93 8.25
N ASN A 349 1.07 -12.99 7.97
CA ASN A 349 2.21 -12.68 8.83
C ASN A 349 3.37 -13.69 8.91
N ASP A 350 4.22 -13.70 7.88
CA ASP A 350 5.61 -14.14 8.04
C ASP A 350 6.57 -13.42 7.07
N VAL A 351 6.40 -12.11 6.87
CA VAL A 351 7.33 -11.28 6.06
C VAL A 351 8.63 -10.97 6.81
N HIS A 352 8.84 -11.54 8.01
CA HIS A 352 10.03 -11.29 8.80
C HIS A 352 11.17 -12.24 8.41
N LEU A 353 12.42 -11.76 8.48
CA LEU A 353 13.59 -12.55 8.10
C LEU A 353 14.19 -13.37 9.26
N ARG A 354 13.42 -13.69 10.31
CA ARG A 354 13.93 -14.38 11.52
C ARG A 354 14.57 -15.76 11.26
N ASN A 355 14.25 -16.40 10.13
CA ASN A 355 14.86 -17.66 9.72
C ASN A 355 16.26 -17.47 9.08
N LEU A 356 16.50 -16.29 8.47
CA LEU A 356 17.76 -15.92 7.81
C LEU A 356 18.70 -15.10 8.70
N LEU A 357 18.11 -14.37 9.66
CA LEU A 357 18.78 -13.47 10.60
C LEU A 357 18.38 -13.82 12.03
N PRO A 358 19.33 -13.90 12.98
CA PRO A 358 18.95 -13.92 14.39
C PRO A 358 18.17 -12.64 14.73
N VAL A 359 17.17 -12.76 15.60
CA VAL A 359 16.50 -11.60 16.20
C VAL A 359 17.55 -10.78 16.94
N GLY A 360 17.68 -9.50 16.57
CA GLY A 360 18.53 -8.57 17.28
C GLY A 360 17.90 -8.11 18.59
N GLU A 361 18.70 -8.06 19.64
CA GLU A 361 18.41 -7.27 20.84
C GLU A 361 18.50 -5.76 20.54
#